data_AF-A0A7S1XWV4-F1
#
_entry.id   AF-A0A7S1XWV4-F1
#
_cell.length_a   1.000
_cell.length_b   1.000
_cell.length_c   1.000
_cell.angle_alpha   90.00
_cell.angle_beta   90.00
_cell.angle_gamma   90.00
#
_symmetry.space_group_name_H-M   'P 1'
#
loop_
_entity.id
_entity.type
_entity.pdbx_description
1 polymer ?
#
loop_
_entity_poly.entity_id
_entity_poly.type
_entity_poly.pdbx_seq_one_letter_code
_entity_poly.pdbx_strand_id
1 'polypeptide(L)'
;KPWRRNVKQMGYGVLLVSQFTLYGRVSRKKGTLNYEGAMPPARAAPMYEFFKEKVAELYDADKIEDGRFGEMMQVSLQNDGPVTLVLEQDAEPTQDPNPNPNPNPQSGETKG
;
A
#
# COMPACT_ATOMS: atom_id res chain seq x y z
N LYS A 1 -30.68 7.84 -4.54
CA LYS A 1 -29.73 7.46 -5.63
C LYS A 1 -28.63 6.62 -5.01
N PRO A 2 -28.31 5.46 -5.59
CA PRO A 2 -27.24 4.60 -5.08
C PRO A 2 -25.88 5.32 -5.12
N TRP A 3 -24.95 4.92 -4.25
CA TRP A 3 -23.55 5.43 -4.20
C TRP A 3 -23.38 6.92 -3.85
N ARG A 4 -24.22 7.48 -2.97
CA ARG A 4 -24.15 8.90 -2.58
C ARG A 4 -23.73 9.17 -1.14
N ARG A 5 -23.65 8.11 -0.32
CA ARG A 5 -23.34 8.22 1.10
C ARG A 5 -22.06 7.46 1.38
N ASN A 6 -21.14 8.10 2.10
CA ASN A 6 -19.93 7.45 2.61
C ASN A 6 -20.16 6.88 4.03
N VAL A 7 -19.16 6.17 4.54
CA VAL A 7 -19.21 5.53 5.87
C VAL A 7 -19.55 6.51 7.00
N LYS A 8 -18.99 7.73 6.96
CA LYS A 8 -19.21 8.76 7.98
C LYS A 8 -20.65 9.25 8.00
N GLN A 9 -21.21 9.50 6.81
CA GLN A 9 -22.60 9.93 6.67
C GLN A 9 -23.60 8.89 7.16
N MET A 10 -23.21 7.61 7.18
CA MET A 10 -24.04 6.51 7.68
C MET A 10 -23.77 6.12 9.14
N GLY A 11 -22.73 6.67 9.78
CA GLY A 11 -22.38 6.36 11.17
C GLY A 11 -21.94 4.90 11.38
N TYR A 12 -21.43 4.25 10.33
CA TYR A 12 -21.00 2.85 10.35
C TYR A 12 -19.58 2.69 10.90
N GLY A 13 -19.27 1.48 11.38
CA GLY A 13 -17.92 1.14 11.85
C GLY A 13 -16.95 0.87 10.71
N VAL A 14 -15.65 0.96 11.01
CA VAL A 14 -14.55 0.61 10.12
C VAL A 14 -13.66 -0.39 10.85
N LEU A 15 -13.42 -1.56 10.25
CA LEU A 15 -12.44 -2.53 10.74
C LEU A 15 -11.15 -2.41 9.91
N LEU A 16 -10.03 -2.16 10.57
CA LEU A 16 -8.71 -2.11 9.97
C LEU A 16 -7.98 -3.42 10.21
N VAL A 17 -7.39 -3.98 9.15
CA VAL A 17 -6.59 -5.21 9.20
C VAL A 17 -5.36 -5.04 8.32
N SER A 18 -4.17 -5.19 8.91
CA SER A 18 -2.91 -5.14 8.16
C SER A 18 -2.80 -6.34 7.19
N GLN A 19 -2.58 -6.09 5.89
CA GLN A 19 -2.55 -7.15 4.87
C GLN A 19 -1.37 -6.98 3.88
N PHE A 20 -0.19 -7.48 4.24
CA PHE A 20 1.02 -7.37 3.39
C PHE A 20 0.89 -8.15 2.06
N THR A 21 0.05 -9.19 2.03
CA THR A 21 -0.11 -10.06 0.86
C THR A 21 -0.77 -9.38 -0.33
N LEU A 22 -1.36 -8.18 -0.15
CA LEU A 22 -1.83 -7.34 -1.26
C LEU A 22 -0.69 -6.99 -2.24
N TYR A 23 0.56 -6.92 -1.75
CA TYR A 23 1.75 -6.74 -2.59
C TYR A 23 2.33 -8.06 -3.14
N GLY A 24 1.63 -9.17 -2.97
CA GLY A 24 2.06 -10.49 -3.41
C GLY A 24 2.09 -10.60 -4.93
N ARG A 25 3.24 -10.99 -5.50
CA ARG A 25 3.36 -11.31 -6.93
C ARG A 25 3.59 -12.80 -7.13
N VAL A 26 2.91 -13.38 -8.12
CA VAL A 26 3.05 -14.79 -8.48
C VAL A 26 4.15 -14.95 -9.53
N SER A 27 5.18 -15.72 -9.21
CA SER A 27 6.16 -16.18 -10.21
C SER A 27 5.54 -17.29 -11.04
N ARG A 28 5.09 -16.99 -12.27
CA ARG A 28 4.53 -18.00 -13.18
C ARG A 28 5.50 -19.15 -13.49
N LYS A 29 6.81 -18.90 -13.47
CA LYS A 29 7.85 -19.91 -13.74
C LYS A 29 8.10 -20.84 -12.55
N LYS A 30 8.04 -20.31 -11.32
CA LYS A 30 8.39 -21.07 -10.11
C LYS A 30 7.16 -21.54 -9.31
N GLY A 31 5.97 -21.01 -9.60
CA GLY A 31 4.75 -21.29 -8.83
C GLY A 31 4.78 -20.72 -7.41
N THR A 32 5.66 -19.76 -7.11
CA THR A 32 5.86 -19.19 -5.77
C THR A 32 5.36 -17.75 -5.68
N LEU A 33 4.99 -17.32 -4.47
CA LEU A 33 4.69 -15.93 -4.16
C LEU A 33 5.96 -15.19 -3.73
N ASN A 34 6.08 -13.94 -4.14
CA ASN A 34 7.05 -12.99 -3.58
C ASN A 34 6.31 -11.75 -3.05
N TYR A 35 6.90 -11.08 -2.07
CA TYR A 35 6.30 -9.92 -1.40
C TYR A 35 7.28 -8.75 -1.32
N GLU A 36 8.23 -8.68 -2.26
CA GLU A 36 9.30 -7.67 -2.27
C GLU A 36 8.77 -6.23 -2.34
N GLY A 37 7.55 -6.04 -2.85
CA GLY A 37 6.87 -4.75 -2.86
C GLY A 37 6.27 -4.33 -1.51
N ALA A 38 6.13 -5.26 -0.55
CA ALA A 38 5.62 -4.95 0.76
C ALA A 38 6.69 -4.25 1.62
N MET A 39 6.24 -3.30 2.44
CA MET A 39 7.11 -2.67 3.43
C MET A 39 7.58 -3.70 4.47
N PRO A 40 8.86 -3.70 4.88
CA PRO A 40 9.36 -4.60 5.93
C PRO A 40 8.61 -4.39 7.26
N PRO A 41 8.38 -5.46 8.06
CA PRO A 41 7.57 -5.38 9.29
C PRO A 41 7.98 -4.27 10.27
N ALA A 42 9.29 -4.06 10.44
CA ALA A 42 9.82 -3.03 11.34
C ALA A 42 9.42 -1.59 10.95
N ARG A 43 9.17 -1.33 9.66
CA ARG A 43 8.64 -0.04 9.18
C ARG A 43 7.12 -0.07 9.01
N ALA A 44 6.56 -1.22 8.65
CA ALA A 44 5.14 -1.37 8.41
C ALA A 44 4.30 -1.26 9.69
N ALA A 45 4.79 -1.77 10.83
CA ALA A 45 4.09 -1.66 12.11
C ALA A 45 3.85 -0.19 12.53
N PRO A 46 4.87 0.69 12.66
CA PRO A 46 4.62 2.08 13.02
C PRO A 46 3.82 2.84 11.96
N MET A 47 3.96 2.50 10.67
CA MET A 47 3.15 3.09 9.60
C MET A 47 1.67 2.70 9.71
N TYR A 48 1.38 1.45 10.05
CA TYR A 48 0.02 0.95 10.27
C TYR A 48 -0.63 1.63 11.48
N GLU A 49 0.11 1.75 12.59
CA GLU A 49 -0.36 2.47 13.79
C GLU A 49 -0.67 3.94 13.46
N PHE A 50 0.24 4.63 12.77
CA PHE A 50 0.01 5.99 12.30
C PHE A 50 -1.23 6.11 11.40
N PHE A 51 -1.41 5.16 10.48
CA PHE A 51 -2.59 5.14 9.62
C PHE A 51 -3.89 4.97 10.43
N LYS A 52 -3.92 4.04 11.37
CA LYS A 52 -5.07 3.83 12.27
C LYS A 52 -5.39 5.08 13.08
N GLU A 53 -4.38 5.70 13.69
CA GLU A 53 -4.53 6.95 14.44
C GLU A 53 -5.13 8.07 13.56
N LYS A 54 -4.66 8.20 12.32
CA LYS A 54 -5.20 9.20 11.39
C LYS A 54 -6.63 8.93 10.97
N VAL A 55 -7.00 7.67 10.79
CA VAL A 55 -8.40 7.30 10.49
C VAL A 55 -9.30 7.64 11.67
N ALA A 56 -8.88 7.32 12.91
CA ALA A 56 -9.61 7.65 14.13
C ALA A 56 -9.78 9.17 14.31
N GLU A 57 -8.69 9.95 14.12
CA GLU A 57 -8.71 11.42 14.20
C GLU A 57 -9.66 12.05 13.17
N LEU A 58 -9.64 11.55 11.93
CA LEU A 58 -10.44 12.11 10.84
C LEU A 58 -11.91 11.67 10.89
N TYR A 59 -12.24 10.56 11.56
CA TYR A 59 -13.60 10.02 11.61
C TYR A 59 -14.21 10.09 13.01
N ASP A 60 -14.07 9.03 13.79
CA ASP A 60 -14.59 8.85 15.15
C ASP A 60 -13.87 7.63 15.72
N ALA A 61 -13.11 7.82 16.80
CA ALA A 61 -12.31 6.76 17.41
C ALA A 61 -13.17 5.59 17.90
N ASP A 62 -14.40 5.84 18.36
CA ASP A 62 -15.32 4.82 18.88
C ASP A 62 -15.92 3.94 17.76
N LYS A 63 -15.64 4.28 16.50
CA LYS A 63 -16.10 3.55 15.30
C LYS A 63 -14.98 2.81 14.58
N ILE A 64 -13.74 2.89 15.07
CA ILE A 64 -12.59 2.20 14.48
C ILE A 64 -12.27 0.98 15.31
N GLU A 65 -12.38 -0.18 14.68
CA GLU A 65 -11.91 -1.46 15.21
C GLU A 65 -10.60 -1.83 14.53
N ASP A 66 -9.73 -2.53 15.26
CA ASP A 66 -8.42 -2.95 14.79
C ASP A 66 -8.26 -4.47 14.94
N GLY A 67 -7.56 -5.06 13.98
CA GLY A 67 -6.95 -6.37 14.16
C GLY A 67 -5.72 -6.30 15.08
N ARG A 68 -4.81 -7.26 14.89
CA ARG A 68 -3.50 -7.28 15.53
C ARG A 68 -2.42 -7.39 14.46
N PHE A 69 -1.57 -6.37 14.36
CA PHE A 69 -0.53 -6.31 13.34
C PHE A 69 0.41 -7.53 13.44
N GLY A 70 0.62 -8.21 12.31
CA GLY A 70 1.56 -9.35 12.22
C GLY A 70 1.08 -10.65 12.87
N GLU A 71 -0.11 -10.67 13.46
CA GLU A 71 -0.69 -11.89 14.02
C GLU A 71 -1.50 -12.68 12.99
N MET A 72 -1.56 -13.99 13.17
CA MET A 72 -2.46 -14.85 12.40
C MET A 72 -3.89 -14.66 12.88
N MET A 73 -4.78 -14.20 12.01
CA MET A 73 -6.16 -13.86 12.36
C MET A 73 -7.17 -14.60 11.51
N GLN A 74 -8.34 -14.87 12.09
CA GLN A 74 -9.54 -15.30 11.38
C GLN A 74 -10.51 -14.12 11.33
N VAL A 75 -10.70 -13.55 10.15
CA VAL A 75 -11.56 -12.37 9.94
C VAL A 75 -12.89 -12.83 9.34
N SER A 76 -13.98 -12.66 10.08
CA SER A 76 -15.33 -12.92 9.57
C SER A 76 -15.89 -11.65 8.93
N LEU A 77 -16.32 -11.74 7.67
CA LEU A 77 -16.85 -10.60 6.92
C LEU A 77 -18.16 -10.99 6.23
N GLN A 78 -19.24 -10.30 6.58
CA GLN A 78 -20.52 -10.40 5.88
C GLN A 78 -20.65 -9.21 4.92
N ASN A 79 -20.43 -9.48 3.63
CA ASN A 79 -20.56 -8.45 2.60
C ASN A 79 -22.03 -8.23 2.22
N ASP A 80 -22.62 -7.13 2.67
CA ASP A 80 -23.94 -6.66 2.23
C ASP A 80 -23.82 -6.03 0.83
N GLY A 81 -24.09 -6.82 -0.22
CA GLY A 81 -23.85 -6.46 -1.62
C GLY A 81 -23.67 -7.71 -2.50
N PRO A 82 -22.43 -8.11 -2.87
CA PRO A 82 -21.13 -7.61 -2.40
C PRO A 82 -20.58 -6.44 -3.23
N VAL A 83 -19.83 -5.55 -2.56
CA VAL A 83 -19.10 -4.43 -3.17
C VAL A 83 -17.67 -4.46 -2.67
N THR A 84 -16.70 -4.54 -3.59
CA THR A 84 -15.28 -4.51 -3.27
C THR A 84 -14.61 -3.39 -4.04
N LEU A 85 -13.90 -2.52 -3.34
CA LEU A 85 -13.12 -1.43 -3.93
C LEU A 85 -11.64 -1.66 -3.62
N VAL A 86 -10.79 -1.51 -4.63
CA VAL A 86 -9.34 -1.48 -4.49
C VAL A 86 -8.90 -0.03 -4.63
N LEU A 87 -8.18 0.47 -3.61
CA LEU A 87 -7.62 1.80 -3.59
C LEU A 87 -6.11 1.67 -3.48
N GLU A 88 -5.39 2.29 -4.41
CA GLU A 88 -3.93 2.36 -4.41
C GLU A 88 -3.54 3.83 -4.50
N GLN A 89 -2.51 4.23 -3.76
CA GLN A 89 -1.88 5.53 -3.98
C GLN A 89 -0.91 5.37 -5.16
N ASP A 90 -1.07 6.17 -6.20
CA ASP A 90 -0.13 6.19 -7.32
C ASP A 90 1.28 6.41 -6.78
N ALA A 91 2.18 5.45 -7.02
CA ALA A 91 3.58 5.67 -6.80
C ALA A 91 4.06 6.61 -7.92
N GLU A 92 4.54 7.80 -7.56
CA GLU A 92 5.41 8.57 -8.45
C GLU A 92 6.45 7.61 -9.06
N PRO A 93 6.68 7.62 -10.39
CA PRO A 93 7.65 6.73 -10.99
C PRO A 93 9.00 6.99 -10.33
N THR A 94 9.54 5.97 -9.66
CA THR A 94 10.90 5.97 -9.14
C THR A 94 11.83 6.43 -10.26
N GLN A 95 12.41 7.63 -10.12
CA GLN A 95 13.49 8.07 -10.98
C GLN A 95 14.55 6.97 -10.96
N ASP A 96 14.90 6.46 -12.14
CA ASP A 96 16.02 5.53 -12.32
C ASP A 96 17.24 6.09 -11.57
N PRO A 97 17.90 5.32 -10.69
CA PRO A 97 19.07 5.80 -9.95
C PRO A 97 20.32 5.94 -10.83
N ASN A 98 20.19 5.83 -12.16
CA ASN A 98 21.31 5.90 -13.07
C ASN A 98 21.08 6.88 -14.22
N PRO A 99 21.29 8.19 -14.01
CA PRO A 99 21.63 9.06 -15.10
C PRO A 99 23.10 8.75 -15.41
N ASN A 100 23.39 8.01 -16.48
CA ASN A 100 24.72 8.03 -17.04
C ASN A 100 24.76 9.06 -18.18
N PRO A 101 25.17 10.32 -17.94
CA PRO A 101 25.53 11.22 -19.01
C PRO A 101 27.05 11.16 -19.14
N ASN A 102 27.57 10.22 -19.92
CA ASN A 102 28.94 10.37 -20.43
C ASN A 102 28.90 10.67 -21.93
N PRO A 103 28.72 11.93 -22.34
CA PRO A 103 29.16 12.37 -23.65
C PRO A 103 30.64 12.77 -23.49
N ASN A 104 31.55 11.84 -23.77
CA ASN A 104 32.96 12.21 -23.88
C ASN A 104 33.13 13.13 -25.09
N PRO A 105 33.59 14.39 -24.96
CA PRO A 105 33.94 15.22 -26.10
C PRO A 105 35.37 14.86 -26.50
N GLN A 106 35.54 14.19 -27.65
CA GLN A 106 36.85 14.12 -28.29
C GLN A 106 37.21 15.51 -28.84
N SER A 107 37.89 16.31 -28.03
CA SER A 107 38.72 17.43 -28.49
C SER A 107 40.06 16.89 -28.96
N GLY A 108 40.42 17.21 -30.20
CA GLY A 108 41.63 16.70 -30.85
C GLY A 108 42.95 17.22 -30.26
N GLU A 109 43.99 16.42 -30.45
CA GLU A 109 45.37 16.88 -30.49
C GLU A 109 45.96 16.56 -31.87
N THR A 110 46.59 17.59 -32.43
CA THR A 110 47.43 17.58 -33.63
C THR A 110 48.82 17.03 -33.31
N LYS A 111 49.42 16.33 -34.29
CA LYS A 111 50.82 16.44 -34.79
C LYS A 111 51.41 15.07 -35.16
N GLY A 112 52.02 15.02 -36.35
CA GLY A 112 52.85 13.92 -36.85
C GLY A 112 52.65 13.71 -38.34
#